data_AF-A0A1T2L119-F1
#
_entry.id   AF-A0A1T2L119-F1
#
_cell.length_a   1.000
_cell.length_b   1.000
_cell.length_c   1.000
_cell.angle_alpha   90.00
_cell.angle_beta   90.00
_cell.angle_gamma   90.00
#
_symmetry.space_group_name_H-M   'P 1'
#
loop_
_entity.id
_entity.type
_entity.pdbx_description
1 polymer ?
#
loop_
_entity_poly.entity_id
_entity_poly.type
_entity_poly.pdbx_seq_one_letter_code
_entity_poly.pdbx_strand_id
1 'polypeptide(L)' 'MEWSEEFSVGVRKLDEQHQKIISLINMLSDNQDDAHLFISDRDNLLALKEYSTLHLQYEKIRVSGFR' A
#
# COMPACT_ATOMS: atom_id res chain seq x y z
N MET A 1 -1.98 10.18 -5.44
CA MET A 1 -0.51 10.34 -5.51
C MET A 1 0.05 9.36 -6.53
N GLU A 2 1.13 9.69 -7.23
CA GLU A 2 1.72 8.76 -8.21
C GLU A 2 2.99 8.12 -7.66
N TRP A 3 3.28 6.87 -8.05
CA TRP A 3 4.58 6.26 -7.78
C TRP A 3 5.66 7.02 -8.56
N SER A 4 6.78 7.28 -7.91
CA SER A 4 7.98 7.83 -8.52
C SER A 4 9.20 7.03 -8.07
N GLU A 5 10.28 7.09 -8.84
CA GLU A 5 11.55 6.44 -8.52
C GLU A 5 12.19 6.96 -7.22
N GLU A 6 11.74 8.12 -6.70
CA GLU A 6 12.22 8.65 -5.41
C GLU A 6 11.79 7.79 -4.22
N PHE A 7 10.75 6.98 -4.39
CA PHE A 7 10.26 6.05 -3.37
C PHE A 7 10.92 4.67 -3.44
N SER A 8 11.69 4.38 -4.50
CA SER A 8 12.36 3.09 -4.62
C SER A 8 13.39 2.91 -3.52
N VAL A 9 13.42 1.71 -2.93
CA VAL A 9 14.46 1.29 -1.97
C VAL A 9 15.50 0.38 -2.62
N GLY A 10 15.53 0.32 -3.96
CA GLY A 10 16.45 -0.52 -4.73
C GLY A 10 16.18 -2.02 -4.60
N VAL A 11 15.06 -2.41 -4.00
CA VAL A 11 14.65 -3.81 -3.89
C VAL A 11 13.31 -3.98 -4.57
N ARG A 12 13.35 -4.55 -5.79
CA ARG A 12 12.17 -4.76 -6.64
C ARG A 12 10.93 -5.26 -5.89
N LYS A 13 11.07 -6.26 -5.01
CA LYS A 13 9.94 -6.83 -4.26
C LYS A 13 9.36 -5.89 -3.20
N LEU A 14 10.14 -4.95 -2.65
CA LEU A 14 9.63 -3.91 -1.77
C LEU A 14 8.98 -2.80 -2.57
N ASP A 15 9.60 -2.39 -3.68
CA ASP A 15 9.04 -1.38 -4.57
C ASP A 15 7.66 -1.81 -5.13
N GLU A 16 7.52 -3.08 -5.53
CA GLU A 16 6.24 -3.68 -5.93
C GLU A 16 5.18 -3.61 -4.80
N GLN A 17 5.59 -3.78 -3.53
CA GLN A 17 4.69 -3.66 -2.38
C GLN A 17 4.30 -2.20 -2.12
N HIS A 18 5.24 -1.26 -2.20
CA HIS A 18 4.97 0.17 -2.03
C HIS A 18 4.03 0.70 -3.13
N GLN A 19 4.25 0.30 -4.38
CA GLN A 19 3.33 0.61 -5.49
C GLN A 19 1.91 0.11 -5.23
N LYS A 20 1.77 -1.11 -4.68
CA LYS A 20 0.45 -1.65 -4.32
C LYS A 20 -0.23 -0.83 -3.22
N ILE A 21 0.51 -0.39 -2.21
CA ILE A 21 0.00 0.50 -1.15
C ILE A 21 -0.49 1.82 -1.75
N ILE A 22 0.28 2.45 -2.63
CA ILE A 22 -0.10 3.69 -3.32
C ILE A 22 -1.36 3.50 -4.17
N SER A 23 -1.48 2.39 -4.89
CA SER A 23 -2.69 2.06 -5.64
C SER A 23 -3.93 1.98 -4.74
N LEU A 24 -3.83 1.36 -3.56
CA LEU A 24 -4.96 1.27 -2.62
C LEU A 24 -5.33 2.65 -2.04
N ILE A 25 -4.33 3.50 -1.76
CA ILE A 25 -4.54 4.89 -1.32
C ILE A 25 -5.26 5.69 -2.41
N ASN A 26 -4.83 5.58 -3.66
CA ASN A 26 -5.47 6.30 -4.78
C ASN A 26 -6.92 5.87 -4.95
N MET A 27 -7.20 4.56 -4.89
CA MET A 27 -8.58 4.06 -4.95
C MET A 27 -9.47 4.62 -3.83
N LEU A 28 -8.94 4.86 -2.62
CA LEU A 28 -9.69 5.52 -1.55
C LEU A 28 -9.93 7.01 -1.84
N SER A 29 -8.98 7.68 -2.49
CA SER A 29 -9.09 9.09 -2.86
C SER A 29 -10.09 9.32 -3.99
N ASP A 30 -10.07 8.46 -5.01
CA ASP A 30 -10.89 8.60 -6.21
C ASP A 30 -12.38 8.33 -5.94
N ASN A 31 -12.68 7.51 -4.92
CA ASN A 31 -14.04 7.19 -4.52
C ASN A 31 -14.70 8.26 -3.62
N GLN A 32 -13.95 9.24 -3.10
CA GLN A 32 -14.51 10.25 -2.18
C GLN A 32 -15.57 11.14 -2.83
N ASP A 33 -15.56 11.25 -4.15
CA ASP A 33 -16.50 12.08 -4.91
C ASP A 33 -17.78 11.33 -5.33
N ASP A 34 -17.86 10.01 -5.10
CA ASP A 34 -19.03 9.19 -5.44
C ASP A 34 -19.68 8.55 -4.21
N ALA A 35 -20.77 9.18 -3.75
CA ALA A 35 -21.54 8.74 -2.59
C ALA A 35 -22.13 7.31 -2.71
N HIS A 36 -22.11 6.70 -3.90
CA HIS A 36 -22.57 5.33 -4.10
C HIS A 36 -21.52 4.25 -3.80
N LEU A 37 -20.26 4.62 -3.53
CA LEU A 37 -19.15 3.67 -3.38
C LEU A 37 -18.79 3.31 -1.93
N PHE A 38 -19.65 3.63 -0.95
CA PHE A 38 -19.36 3.45 0.49
C PHE A 38 -18.95 2.01 0.89
N ILE A 39 -19.55 0.98 0.28
CA ILE A 39 -19.17 -0.42 0.52
C ILE A 39 -17.77 -0.70 -0.06
N SER A 40 -17.48 -0.16 -1.25
CA SER A 40 -16.18 -0.30 -1.90
C SER A 40 -15.06 0.39 -1.10
N ASP A 41 -15.34 1.52 -0.45
CA ASP A 41 -14.36 2.24 0.37
C ASP A 41 -14.00 1.48 1.64
N ARG A 42 -15.00 0.89 2.29
CA ARG A 42 -14.76 0.06 3.47
C ARG A 42 -13.87 -1.12 3.13
N ASP A 43 -14.15 -1.82 2.04
CA ASP A 43 -13.37 -2.99 1.63
C ASP A 43 -11.96 -2.59 1.19
N ASN A 44 -11.81 -1.46 0.50
CA ASN A 44 -10.51 -0.93 0.11
C ASN A 44 -9.68 -0.47 1.32
N LEU A 45 -10.31 0.14 2.34
CA LEU A 45 -9.65 0.54 3.58
C LEU A 45 -9.18 -0.67 4.39
N LEU A 46 -9.99 -1.74 4.44
CA LEU A 46 -9.59 -3.01 5.06
C LEU A 46 -8.40 -3.62 4.32
N ALA A 47 -8.44 -3.66 2.99
CA ALA A 47 -7.35 -4.16 2.17
C ALA A 47 -6.05 -3.34 2.40
N LEU A 48 -6.13 -2.01 2.46
CA LEU A 48 -5.00 -1.14 2.77
C LEU A 48 -4.40 -1.45 4.14
N LYS A 49 -5.25 -1.57 5.17
CA LYS A 49 -4.80 -1.91 6.54
C LYS A 49 -4.08 -3.25 6.59
N GLU A 50 -4.69 -4.28 6.02
CA GLU A 50 -4.14 -5.64 6.03
C GLU A 50 -2.82 -5.71 5.26
N TYR A 51 -2.79 -5.15 4.05
CA TYR A 51 -1.62 -5.19 3.20
C TYR A 51 -0.45 -4.38 3.79
N SER A 52 -0.72 -3.21 4.35
CA SER A 52 0.32 -2.40 5.03
C SER A 52 0.88 -3.12 6.25
N THR A 53 0.05 -3.85 6.99
CA THR A 53 0.51 -4.66 8.13
C THR A 53 1.45 -5.78 7.69
N LEU A 54 1.08 -6.50 6.62
CA LEU A 54 1.91 -7.57 6.04
C LEU A 54 3.23 -7.03 5.49
N HIS A 55 3.20 -5.90 4.79
CA HIS A 55 4.38 -5.22 4.28
C HIS A 55 5.36 -4.85 5.41
N LEU A 56 4.88 -4.22 6.48
CA LEU A 56 5.71 -3.84 7.63
C LEU A 56 6.29 -5.07 8.35
N GLN A 57 5.55 -6.17 8.43
CA GLN A 57 6.07 -7.44 8.97
C GLN A 57 7.18 -8.01 8.07
N TYR A 58 6.99 -7.98 6.75
CA TYR A 58 7.97 -8.43 5.79
C TYR A 58 9.27 -7.63 5.89
N GLU A 59 9.19 -6.30 6.02
CA GLU A 59 10.36 -5.43 6.22
C GLU A 59 11.08 -5.73 7.54
N LYS A 60 10.34 -5.89 8.65
CA LYS A 60 10.93 -6.22 9.96
C LYS A 60 11.73 -7.53 9.92
N ILE A 61 11.17 -8.57 9.32
CA ILE A 61 11.84 -9.87 9.19
C ILE A 61 13.13 -9.71 8.41
N ARG A 62 13.10 -9.00 7.27
CA ARG A 62 14.29 -8.75 6.47
C ARG A 62 15.35 -7.95 7.25
N VAL A 63 14.97 -6.84 7.87
CA VAL A 63 15.89 -6.01 8.67
C VAL A 63 16.51 -6.81 9.81
N SER A 64 15.74 -7.67 10.49
CA SER A 64 16.26 -8.51 11.57
C SER A 64 17.21 -9.63 11.08
N GLY A 65 17.04 -10.11 9.84
CA GLY A 65 17.92 -11.10 9.24
C GLY A 65 19.24 -10.55 8.69
N PHE A 66 19.41 -9.21 8.68
CA PHE A 66 20.65 -8.53 8.29
C PHE A 66 21.53 -8.13 9.51
N ARG A 67 21.19 -8.56 10.73
CA ARG A 67 21.97 -8.34 11.95
C ARG A 67 22.85 -9.51 12.32
#